data_AF-A0A9E1AD37-F1
#
_entry.id   AF-A0A9E1AD37-F1
#
_cell.length_a   1.000
_cell.length_b   1.000
_cell.length_c   1.000
_cell.angle_alpha   90.00
_cell.angle_beta   90.00
_cell.angle_gamma   90.00
#
_symmetry.space_group_name_H-M   'P 1'
#
loop_
_entity.id
_entity.type
_entity.pdbx_description
1 polymer ?
#
loop_
_entity_poly.entity_id
_entity_poly.type
_entity_poly.pdbx_seq_one_letter_code
_entity_poly.pdbx_strand_id
1 'polypeptide(L)'
;AARSLYNKEEESFAFTGELDGIWAKSQWLEVGGRLVPGGYILFDDPQFQPEGVRIRITAVKDYINRPYSPGLELSNVPVGGFVSSDLSKIESNEVINDDRHSDAMHYTKRRLRDAIEAQEMLEKAFKDYTKGIDPVWVRTMSLLVGHENLQFRFVDSKTNPRKVDPDFVYDDATELFTAPKAILQHMTIGISEIKGSHAASEYKFWDLPAYTSPPLGDFGKLYLYAKCGKSSEAGEFILSEEPHDMDEGSDYYFLVGLLGSQADGVRSFVTCYGFTEILPGRITVDRIVSTDGKCYFNLGIGEFGGKMVFKSGTSGYNNISDRPNLQPLYDGVNDALTDAENASNAANNAQLTANNKARVFYQTTAPTSGMRTNDLWVDGENIYRYSGSKWVLASKYDNTITEINGGLITTGAIAFGSTGGMAASGSIRIWSGGTAGAKGQPPTDPTFRVESNGNVESRGSIYIANSNGEKLAGLSGGGTAGNSVR
;
A
#
# COMPACT_ATOMS: atom_id res chain seq x y z
N ALA A 1 9.06 -2.54 57.49
CA ALA A 1 9.18 -3.16 58.82
C ALA A 1 7.85 -3.13 59.59
N ALA A 2 7.26 -1.95 59.85
CA ALA A 2 5.98 -1.83 60.59
C ALA A 2 4.80 -2.64 59.99
N ARG A 3 4.64 -2.63 58.66
CA ARG A 3 3.60 -3.44 57.97
C ARG A 3 3.79 -4.96 58.09
N SER A 4 5.02 -5.42 58.34
CA SER A 4 5.32 -6.85 58.55
C SER A 4 5.19 -7.29 60.00
N LEU A 5 5.19 -6.34 60.95
CA LEU A 5 4.92 -6.59 62.37
C LEU A 5 3.41 -6.59 62.64
N TYR A 6 2.67 -5.67 62.01
CA TYR A 6 1.20 -5.64 62.06
C TYR A 6 0.59 -6.93 61.48
N ASN A 7 1.07 -7.40 60.32
CA ASN A 7 0.63 -8.68 59.74
C ASN A 7 1.06 -9.93 60.55
N LYS A 8 1.87 -9.77 61.61
CA LYS A 8 2.30 -10.86 62.51
C LYS A 8 1.64 -10.79 63.90
N GLU A 9 0.85 -9.73 64.18
CA GLU A 9 0.04 -9.62 65.40
C GLU A 9 -1.32 -10.31 65.27
N GLU A 10 -1.84 -10.46 64.05
CA GLU A 10 -3.08 -11.22 63.79
C GLU A 10 -2.80 -12.73 63.74
N GLU A 11 -3.71 -13.52 64.32
CA GLU A 11 -3.65 -14.98 64.25
C GLU A 11 -3.63 -15.43 62.78
N SER A 12 -2.72 -16.35 62.46
CA SER A 12 -2.54 -16.86 61.10
C SER A 12 -3.57 -17.95 60.83
N PHE A 13 -4.42 -17.72 59.84
CA PHE A 13 -5.46 -18.66 59.43
C PHE A 13 -5.16 -19.20 58.03
N ALA A 14 -5.28 -20.51 57.90
CA ALA A 14 -5.28 -21.20 56.63
C ALA A 14 -6.43 -22.21 56.65
N PHE A 15 -7.37 -22.05 55.74
CA PHE A 15 -8.53 -22.92 55.62
C PHE A 15 -8.53 -23.57 54.25
N THR A 16 -8.86 -24.85 54.23
CA THR A 16 -9.15 -25.59 53.00
C THR A 16 -10.51 -26.25 53.20
N GLY A 17 -11.43 -25.97 52.28
CA GLY A 17 -12.78 -26.50 52.37
C GLY A 17 -13.46 -26.54 51.02
N GLU A 18 -14.43 -27.44 50.86
CA GLU A 18 -15.31 -27.44 49.70
C GLU A 18 -16.52 -26.56 49.99
N LEU A 19 -16.88 -25.72 49.03
CA LEU A 19 -18.10 -24.92 49.14
C LEU A 19 -19.32 -25.86 49.08
N ASP A 20 -20.32 -25.60 49.93
CA ASP A 20 -21.58 -26.36 49.91
C ASP A 20 -22.25 -26.22 48.55
N GLY A 21 -22.37 -27.34 47.82
CA GLY A 21 -22.90 -27.34 46.46
C GLY A 21 -24.37 -26.97 46.34
N ILE A 22 -25.16 -27.17 47.38
CA ILE A 22 -26.59 -26.82 47.36
C ILE A 22 -26.74 -25.32 47.49
N TRP A 23 -26.05 -24.72 48.48
CA TRP A 23 -26.07 -23.27 48.68
C TRP A 23 -25.40 -22.52 47.52
N ALA A 24 -24.22 -22.99 47.08
CA ALA A 24 -23.50 -22.37 45.98
C ALA A 24 -24.31 -22.40 44.69
N LYS A 25 -25.01 -23.52 44.40
CA LYS A 25 -25.89 -23.61 43.24
C LYS A 25 -27.02 -22.60 43.31
N SER A 26 -27.63 -22.38 44.48
CA SER A 26 -28.74 -21.42 44.59
C SER A 26 -28.30 -19.96 44.53
N GLN A 27 -27.00 -19.65 44.67
CA GLN A 27 -26.46 -18.29 44.67
C GLN A 27 -25.37 -18.09 43.60
N TRP A 28 -25.25 -19.02 42.65
CA TRP A 28 -24.08 -19.12 41.79
C TRP A 28 -23.81 -17.86 40.98
N LEU A 29 -24.86 -17.23 40.44
CA LEU A 29 -24.77 -15.99 39.68
C LEU A 29 -24.16 -14.83 40.48
N GLU A 30 -24.35 -14.83 41.81
CA GLU A 30 -23.84 -13.79 42.69
C GLU A 30 -22.42 -14.06 43.20
N VAL A 31 -22.08 -15.34 43.44
CA VAL A 31 -20.83 -15.72 44.11
C VAL A 31 -19.79 -16.31 43.15
N GLY A 32 -20.20 -17.12 42.16
CA GLY A 32 -19.30 -17.95 41.36
C GLY A 32 -18.25 -17.14 40.59
N GLY A 33 -18.65 -16.03 39.96
CA GLY A 33 -17.71 -15.14 39.25
C GLY A 33 -16.73 -14.40 40.17
N ARG A 34 -16.99 -14.38 41.49
CA ARG A 34 -16.13 -13.75 42.50
C ARG A 34 -15.16 -14.75 43.17
N LEU A 35 -15.35 -16.05 42.97
CA LEU A 35 -14.50 -17.11 43.50
C LEU A 35 -13.22 -17.28 42.66
N VAL A 36 -12.33 -16.30 42.72
CA VAL A 36 -11.07 -16.30 41.96
C VAL A 36 -9.85 -16.18 42.88
N PRO A 37 -8.71 -16.82 42.56
CA PRO A 37 -7.47 -16.61 43.28
C PRO A 37 -7.10 -15.13 43.33
N GLY A 38 -6.86 -14.62 44.54
CA GLY A 38 -6.59 -13.22 44.80
C GLY A 38 -7.79 -12.42 45.31
N GLY A 39 -9.02 -12.93 45.15
CA GLY A 39 -10.23 -12.36 45.73
C GLY A 39 -10.22 -12.39 47.26
N TYR A 40 -11.07 -11.58 47.88
CA TYR A 40 -11.25 -11.55 49.33
C TYR A 40 -12.69 -11.90 49.69
N ILE A 41 -12.86 -12.71 50.73
CA ILE A 41 -14.17 -13.02 51.30
C ILE A 41 -14.19 -12.65 52.78
N LEU A 42 -15.36 -12.31 53.30
CA LEU A 42 -15.56 -12.16 54.74
C LEU A 42 -15.74 -13.56 55.33
N PHE A 43 -14.84 -13.95 56.23
CA PHE A 43 -14.88 -15.22 56.95
C PHE A 43 -15.17 -14.95 58.42
N ASP A 44 -16.29 -15.47 58.90
CA ASP A 44 -16.65 -15.51 60.31
C ASP A 44 -16.88 -16.95 60.77
N ASP A 45 -16.48 -17.24 62.00
CA ASP A 45 -16.73 -18.53 62.64
C ASP A 45 -17.11 -18.28 64.11
N PRO A 46 -18.23 -18.84 64.61
CA PRO A 46 -18.68 -18.61 65.98
C PRO A 46 -17.68 -19.01 67.08
N GLN A 47 -16.75 -19.92 66.79
CA GLN A 47 -15.74 -20.43 67.73
C GLN A 47 -14.39 -19.75 67.56
N PHE A 48 -13.95 -19.53 66.33
CA PHE A 48 -12.60 -19.07 66.01
C PHE A 48 -12.51 -17.61 65.58
N GLN A 49 -13.54 -17.06 64.92
CA GLN A 49 -13.53 -15.67 64.47
C GLN A 49 -14.92 -15.02 64.44
N PRO A 50 -15.48 -14.68 65.61
CA PRO A 50 -16.88 -14.23 65.73
C PRO A 50 -17.16 -12.87 65.09
N GLU A 51 -16.16 -11.99 64.99
CA GLU A 51 -16.31 -10.63 64.43
C GLU A 51 -16.13 -10.58 62.90
N GLY A 52 -15.70 -11.69 62.29
CA GLY A 52 -15.43 -11.79 60.87
C GLY A 52 -14.14 -11.09 60.43
N VAL A 53 -13.37 -11.73 59.56
CA VAL A 53 -12.14 -11.16 58.98
C VAL A 53 -12.14 -11.33 57.46
N ARG A 54 -11.62 -10.33 56.74
CA ARG A 54 -11.42 -10.47 55.29
C ARG A 54 -10.21 -11.36 55.02
N ILE A 55 -10.45 -12.57 54.53
CA ILE A 55 -9.42 -13.53 54.18
C ILE A 55 -9.29 -13.65 52.66
N ARG A 56 -8.07 -13.85 52.17
CA ARG A 56 -7.79 -13.92 50.73
C ARG A 56 -7.97 -15.36 50.23
N ILE A 57 -8.59 -15.52 49.07
CA ILE A 57 -8.60 -16.78 48.31
C ILE A 57 -7.22 -16.98 47.69
N THR A 58 -6.51 -18.03 48.09
CA THR A 58 -5.16 -18.34 47.60
C THR A 58 -5.17 -19.31 46.43
N ALA A 59 -6.13 -20.24 46.42
CA ALA A 59 -6.34 -21.19 45.33
C ALA A 59 -7.82 -21.58 45.22
N VAL A 60 -8.22 -21.91 44.00
CA VAL A 60 -9.55 -22.43 43.66
C VAL A 60 -9.35 -23.70 42.86
N LYS A 61 -10.05 -24.77 43.25
CA LYS A 61 -10.00 -26.07 42.58
C LYS A 61 -11.39 -26.42 42.08
N ASP A 62 -11.58 -26.30 40.78
CA ASP A 62 -12.83 -26.65 40.12
C ASP A 62 -12.91 -28.12 39.78
N TYR A 63 -14.09 -28.71 39.98
CA TYR A 63 -14.36 -30.11 39.66
C TYR A 63 -15.28 -30.19 38.45
N ILE A 64 -14.85 -30.89 37.40
CA ILE A 64 -15.64 -31.09 36.16
C ILE A 64 -17.04 -31.66 36.47
N ASN A 65 -17.12 -32.61 37.41
CA ASN A 65 -18.37 -33.29 37.75
C ASN A 65 -19.17 -32.62 38.88
N ARG A 66 -18.63 -31.57 39.50
CA ARG A 66 -19.26 -30.81 40.61
C ARG A 66 -18.97 -29.32 40.46
N PRO A 67 -19.48 -28.66 39.41
CA PRO A 67 -19.14 -27.27 39.09
C PRO A 67 -19.53 -26.29 40.21
N TYR A 68 -20.56 -26.61 40.99
CA TYR A 68 -21.03 -25.77 42.11
C TYR A 68 -20.36 -26.06 43.46
N SER A 69 -19.35 -26.93 43.53
CA SER A 69 -18.65 -27.23 44.79
C SER A 69 -17.14 -27.07 44.65
N PRO A 70 -16.64 -25.89 44.24
CA PRO A 70 -15.21 -25.69 44.13
C PRO A 70 -14.53 -25.86 45.51
N GLY A 71 -13.34 -26.44 45.49
CA GLY A 71 -12.45 -26.43 46.64
C GLY A 71 -11.80 -25.06 46.78
N LEU A 72 -11.93 -24.43 47.94
CA LEU A 72 -11.33 -23.13 48.25
C LEU A 72 -10.21 -23.29 49.26
N GLU A 73 -9.08 -22.64 48.97
CA GLU A 73 -8.02 -22.39 49.93
C GLU A 73 -8.01 -20.90 50.30
N LEU A 74 -8.08 -20.62 51.59
CA LEU A 74 -8.16 -19.27 52.15
C LEU A 74 -6.99 -19.05 53.09
N SER A 75 -6.30 -17.92 52.97
CA SER A 75 -5.29 -17.55 53.96
C SER A 75 -5.16 -16.04 54.14
N ASN A 76 -4.92 -15.61 55.37
CA ASN A 76 -4.53 -14.23 55.69
C ASN A 76 -2.99 -14.06 55.76
N VAL A 77 -2.24 -15.16 55.61
CA VAL A 77 -0.78 -15.13 55.58
C VAL A 77 -0.33 -14.60 54.20
N PRO A 78 0.64 -13.67 54.15
CA PRO A 78 1.24 -13.26 52.89
C PRO A 78 1.93 -14.47 52.24
N VAL A 79 1.27 -15.05 51.25
CA VAL A 79 1.82 -16.14 50.43
C VAL A 79 2.99 -15.58 49.63
N GLY A 80 4.18 -16.17 49.83
CA GLY A 80 5.38 -15.83 49.04
C GLY A 80 5.09 -16.01 47.55
N GLY A 81 5.51 -15.04 46.75
CA GLY A 81 5.16 -14.97 45.33
C GLY A 81 5.46 -16.26 44.57
N PHE A 82 4.42 -16.86 43.98
CA PHE A 82 4.60 -17.94 43.03
C PHE A 82 5.17 -17.39 41.71
N VAL A 83 6.43 -17.73 41.43
CA VAL A 83 7.18 -17.34 40.22
C VAL A 83 6.67 -18.05 38.95
N SER A 84 5.71 -18.98 39.07
CA SER A 84 5.06 -19.61 37.91
C SER A 84 4.14 -18.67 37.13
N SER A 85 3.69 -17.57 37.76
CA SER A 85 2.72 -16.64 37.16
C SER A 85 3.31 -15.76 36.05
N ASP A 86 4.63 -15.67 35.91
CA ASP A 86 5.28 -14.88 34.87
C ASP A 86 5.65 -15.70 33.61
N LEU A 87 5.78 -17.03 33.70
CA LEU A 87 6.02 -17.87 32.51
C LEU A 87 4.75 -18.00 31.65
N SER A 88 3.57 -18.12 32.27
CA SER A 88 2.29 -18.12 31.55
C SER A 88 1.92 -16.77 30.95
N LYS A 89 2.52 -15.65 31.43
CA LYS A 89 2.35 -14.31 30.84
C LYS A 89 3.13 -14.11 29.54
N ILE A 90 4.15 -14.94 29.28
CA ILE A 90 4.97 -14.84 28.07
C ILE A 90 4.26 -15.53 26.89
N GLU A 91 3.59 -16.67 27.10
CA GLU A 91 2.75 -17.29 26.06
C GLU A 91 1.43 -16.53 25.82
N SER A 92 0.84 -15.90 26.84
CA SER A 92 -0.40 -15.12 26.67
C SER A 92 -0.18 -13.74 26.04
N ASN A 93 1.03 -13.18 26.09
CA ASN A 93 1.36 -11.96 25.34
C ASN A 93 1.49 -12.20 23.82
N GLU A 94 1.72 -13.43 23.37
CA GLU A 94 1.71 -13.79 21.95
C GLU A 94 0.27 -13.90 21.41
N VAL A 95 -0.68 -14.34 22.25
CA VAL A 95 -2.11 -14.45 21.91
C VAL A 95 -2.83 -13.09 21.89
N ILE A 96 -2.40 -12.11 22.72
CA ILE A 96 -3.00 -10.76 22.76
C ILE A 96 -2.80 -9.97 21.43
N ASN A 97 -1.87 -10.39 20.58
CA ASN A 97 -1.61 -9.68 19.32
C ASN A 97 -2.59 -10.05 18.19
N ASP A 98 -3.24 -11.22 18.23
CA ASP A 98 -4.27 -11.61 17.25
C ASP A 98 -5.65 -11.03 17.60
N ASP A 99 -5.97 -10.84 18.89
CA ASP A 99 -7.25 -10.26 19.35
C ASP A 99 -7.35 -8.74 19.16
N ARG A 100 -6.22 -8.05 18.97
CA ARG A 100 -6.20 -6.59 18.68
C ARG A 100 -6.82 -6.21 17.34
N HIS A 101 -7.28 -7.18 16.54
CA HIS A 101 -7.92 -6.96 15.24
C HIS A 101 -9.42 -7.26 15.19
N SER A 102 -10.09 -7.53 16.33
CA SER A 102 -11.55 -7.62 16.38
C SER A 102 -12.17 -6.44 17.13
N ASP A 103 -12.01 -5.22 16.59
CA ASP A 103 -12.91 -4.09 16.93
C ASP A 103 -14.33 -4.30 16.35
N ALA A 104 -14.65 -5.51 15.86
CA ALA A 104 -15.95 -5.85 15.33
C ALA A 104 -16.90 -6.22 16.48
N MET A 105 -18.04 -5.56 16.55
CA MET A 105 -19.11 -5.89 17.50
C MET A 105 -19.49 -7.38 17.42
N HIS A 106 -19.57 -8.05 18.57
CA HIS A 106 -20.00 -9.45 18.64
C HIS A 106 -21.52 -9.55 18.79
N TYR A 107 -22.21 -9.75 17.66
CA TYR A 107 -23.60 -10.18 17.70
C TYR A 107 -23.70 -11.70 17.72
N THR A 108 -24.52 -12.23 18.63
CA THR A 108 -24.79 -13.66 18.67
C THR A 108 -25.69 -14.08 17.51
N LYS A 109 -25.44 -15.27 16.96
CA LYS A 109 -26.34 -15.90 15.97
C LYS A 109 -27.69 -16.17 16.63
N ARG A 110 -28.77 -15.79 15.96
CA ARG A 110 -30.13 -15.89 16.48
C ARG A 110 -31.01 -16.79 15.60
N ARG A 111 -31.58 -17.83 16.22
CA ARG A 111 -32.54 -18.77 15.63
C ARG A 111 -33.96 -18.40 16.06
N LEU A 112 -34.96 -19.02 15.43
CA LEU A 112 -36.38 -18.81 15.79
C LEU A 112 -36.67 -19.14 17.27
N ARG A 113 -36.06 -20.21 17.79
CA ARG A 113 -36.17 -20.59 19.20
C ARG A 113 -35.76 -19.45 20.13
N ASP A 114 -34.62 -18.82 19.87
CA ASP A 114 -34.11 -17.72 20.69
C ASP A 114 -35.05 -16.51 20.66
N ALA A 115 -35.70 -16.28 19.52
CA ALA A 115 -36.72 -15.23 19.39
C ALA A 115 -37.98 -15.52 20.22
N ILE A 116 -38.45 -16.77 20.21
CA ILE A 116 -39.60 -17.21 21.04
C ILE A 116 -39.24 -17.13 22.52
N GLU A 117 -38.05 -17.59 22.91
CA GLU A 117 -37.60 -17.52 24.31
C GLU A 117 -37.52 -16.08 24.80
N ALA A 118 -37.02 -15.15 23.97
CA ALA A 118 -37.00 -13.72 24.28
C ALA A 118 -38.41 -13.14 24.46
N GLN A 119 -39.40 -13.56 23.66
CA GLN A 119 -40.80 -13.14 23.81
C GLN A 119 -41.37 -13.61 25.17
N GLU A 120 -41.16 -14.89 25.52
CA GLU A 120 -41.60 -15.44 26.81
C GLU A 120 -40.92 -14.72 28.00
N MET A 121 -39.65 -14.33 27.85
CA MET A 121 -38.94 -13.56 28.88
C MET A 121 -39.52 -12.16 29.04
N LEU A 122 -39.82 -11.46 27.93
CA LEU A 122 -40.41 -10.13 27.96
C LEU A 122 -41.84 -10.15 28.53
N GLU A 123 -42.62 -11.19 28.23
CA GLU A 123 -43.95 -11.40 28.82
C GLU A 123 -43.90 -11.44 30.35
N LYS A 124 -42.87 -12.10 30.92
CA LYS A 124 -42.68 -12.14 32.38
C LYS A 124 -42.16 -10.83 32.95
N ALA A 125 -41.29 -10.14 32.21
CA ALA A 125 -40.63 -8.91 32.67
C ALA A 125 -41.56 -7.69 32.70
N PHE A 126 -42.53 -7.60 31.78
CA PHE A 126 -43.44 -6.46 31.67
C PHE A 126 -44.90 -6.89 31.83
N LYS A 127 -45.41 -6.74 33.05
CA LYS A 127 -46.75 -7.19 33.49
C LYS A 127 -47.91 -6.36 32.90
N ASP A 128 -47.61 -5.19 32.36
CA ASP A 128 -48.55 -4.24 31.76
C ASP A 128 -48.85 -4.54 30.28
N TYR A 129 -48.12 -5.48 29.66
CA TYR A 129 -48.43 -5.99 28.32
C TYR A 129 -49.28 -7.25 28.34
N THR A 130 -50.06 -7.44 27.28
CA THR A 130 -50.69 -8.72 26.96
C THR A 130 -49.67 -9.68 26.33
N LYS A 131 -49.84 -11.00 26.51
CA LYS A 131 -48.90 -12.05 26.04
C LYS A 131 -48.55 -12.02 24.54
N GLY A 132 -49.39 -11.43 23.71
CA GLY A 132 -49.14 -11.28 22.27
C GLY A 132 -50.40 -11.45 21.43
N ILE A 133 -50.23 -11.30 20.11
CA ILE A 133 -51.27 -11.53 19.09
C ILE A 133 -50.64 -12.32 17.94
N ASP A 134 -51.38 -13.26 17.33
CA ASP A 134 -50.94 -14.02 16.14
C ASP A 134 -51.88 -13.79 14.93
N PRO A 135 -51.94 -12.54 14.41
CA PRO A 135 -52.76 -12.22 13.24
C PRO A 135 -51.99 -12.50 11.93
N VAL A 136 -52.69 -13.00 10.92
CA VAL A 136 -52.12 -13.21 9.58
C VAL A 136 -51.64 -11.89 8.94
N TRP A 137 -52.32 -10.77 9.21
CA TRP A 137 -51.91 -9.43 8.81
C TRP A 137 -52.35 -8.40 9.84
N VAL A 138 -51.53 -7.37 10.05
CA VAL A 138 -51.87 -6.19 10.87
C VAL A 138 -51.87 -4.97 9.96
N ARG A 139 -52.97 -4.20 9.98
CA ARG A 139 -53.04 -2.87 9.38
C ARG A 139 -53.08 -1.85 10.52
N THR A 140 -52.04 -1.04 10.65
CA THR A 140 -51.95 0.01 11.66
C THR A 140 -51.31 1.27 11.06
N MET A 141 -51.63 2.42 11.64
CA MET A 141 -50.98 3.70 11.30
C MET A 141 -49.65 3.89 12.06
N SER A 142 -49.45 3.17 13.17
CA SER A 142 -48.25 3.27 13.99
C SER A 142 -47.98 1.95 14.72
N LEU A 143 -46.71 1.59 14.84
CA LEU A 143 -46.23 0.55 15.74
C LEU A 143 -45.08 1.12 16.57
N LEU A 144 -45.23 1.08 17.89
CA LEU A 144 -44.18 1.40 18.85
C LEU A 144 -43.77 0.11 19.56
N VAL A 145 -42.51 -0.27 19.44
CA VAL A 145 -41.92 -1.43 20.10
C VAL A 145 -40.92 -0.95 21.14
N GLY A 146 -41.18 -1.23 22.41
CA GLY A 146 -40.39 -0.76 23.54
C GLY A 146 -41.29 -0.44 24.72
N HIS A 147 -40.68 -0.05 25.83
CA HIS A 147 -41.36 0.32 27.08
C HIS A 147 -40.71 1.59 27.67
N GLU A 148 -41.42 2.32 28.51
CA GLU A 148 -40.89 3.55 29.13
C GLU A 148 -39.68 3.30 30.04
N ASN A 149 -39.65 2.13 30.71
CA ASN A 149 -38.52 1.71 31.55
C ASN A 149 -37.25 1.38 30.74
N LEU A 150 -37.37 1.27 29.42
CA LEU A 150 -36.27 0.96 28.52
C LEU A 150 -35.63 2.21 27.93
N GLN A 151 -36.06 3.41 28.34
CA GLN A 151 -35.56 4.68 27.81
C GLN A 151 -34.21 5.07 28.42
N PHE A 152 -33.18 4.29 28.13
CA PHE A 152 -31.79 4.57 28.50
C PHE A 152 -30.83 4.22 27.38
N ARG A 153 -29.59 4.70 27.50
CA ARG A 153 -28.49 4.44 26.57
C ARG A 153 -27.16 4.39 27.32
N PHE A 154 -26.16 3.80 26.69
CA PHE A 154 -24.78 3.85 27.19
C PHE A 154 -24.01 5.00 26.54
N VAL A 155 -23.13 5.63 27.31
CA VAL A 155 -22.37 6.81 26.88
C VAL A 155 -20.90 6.74 27.29
N ASP A 156 -20.06 7.51 26.59
CA ASP A 156 -18.62 7.65 26.88
C ASP A 156 -18.30 8.68 27.99
N SER A 157 -19.22 9.59 28.28
CA SER A 157 -19.02 10.71 29.20
C SER A 157 -20.31 11.15 29.88
N LYS A 158 -20.24 11.57 31.14
CA LYS A 158 -21.35 12.25 31.84
C LYS A 158 -21.47 13.73 31.48
N THR A 159 -20.39 14.35 31.00
CA THR A 159 -20.35 15.79 30.71
C THR A 159 -20.76 16.09 29.27
N ASN A 160 -20.20 15.35 28.31
CA ASN A 160 -20.51 15.46 26.89
C ASN A 160 -20.94 14.09 26.34
N PRO A 161 -22.11 13.58 26.76
CA PRO A 161 -22.52 12.21 26.49
C PRO A 161 -22.66 11.94 25.00
N ARG A 162 -21.82 11.05 24.46
CA ARG A 162 -22.02 10.44 23.14
C ARG A 162 -22.43 9.00 23.33
N LYS A 163 -23.43 8.57 22.57
CA LYS A 163 -23.90 7.19 22.61
C LYS A 163 -22.76 6.27 22.20
N VAL A 164 -22.55 5.24 23.00
CA VAL A 164 -21.65 4.12 22.69
C VAL A 164 -22.44 2.83 22.72
N ASP A 165 -21.90 1.80 22.09
CA ASP A 165 -22.50 0.49 22.07
C ASP A 165 -21.58 -0.48 22.82
N PRO A 166 -21.94 -0.91 24.04
CA PRO A 166 -21.11 -1.83 24.80
C PRO A 166 -21.06 -3.20 24.13
N ASP A 167 -19.87 -3.79 24.09
CA ASP A 167 -19.66 -5.13 23.55
C ASP A 167 -19.96 -6.18 24.62
N PHE A 168 -21.21 -6.63 24.65
CA PHE A 168 -21.67 -7.72 25.53
C PHE A 168 -21.39 -9.06 24.85
N VAL A 169 -20.56 -9.89 25.47
CA VAL A 169 -20.05 -11.12 24.85
C VAL A 169 -20.42 -12.32 25.70
N TYR A 170 -20.92 -13.37 25.05
CA TYR A 170 -20.94 -14.72 25.62
C TYR A 170 -19.91 -15.56 24.87
N ASP A 171 -18.93 -16.09 25.59
CA ASP A 171 -17.92 -16.99 25.05
C ASP A 171 -18.41 -18.43 25.18
N ASP A 172 -18.65 -19.10 24.06
CA ASP A 172 -19.16 -20.48 24.01
C ASP A 172 -18.13 -21.51 24.54
N ALA A 173 -16.83 -21.19 24.54
CA ALA A 173 -15.78 -22.10 24.99
C ALA A 173 -15.57 -22.03 26.51
N THR A 174 -15.60 -20.83 27.09
CA THR A 174 -15.48 -20.66 28.55
C THR A 174 -16.84 -20.62 29.26
N GLU A 175 -17.93 -20.52 28.51
CA GLU A 175 -19.31 -20.36 28.99
C GLU A 175 -19.51 -19.11 29.86
N LEU A 176 -18.67 -18.09 29.68
CA LEU A 176 -18.67 -16.85 30.45
C LEU A 176 -19.43 -15.77 29.69
N PHE A 177 -20.27 -15.03 30.39
CA PHE A 177 -20.83 -13.78 29.90
C PHE A 177 -20.02 -12.59 30.45
N THR A 178 -19.65 -11.66 29.57
CA THR A 178 -18.93 -10.45 29.96
C THR A 178 -19.67 -9.20 29.50
N ALA A 179 -19.75 -8.23 30.40
CA ALA A 179 -20.18 -6.87 30.11
C ALA A 179 -19.01 -5.92 30.39
N PRO A 180 -18.71 -4.98 29.47
CA PRO A 180 -17.61 -4.05 29.66
C PRO A 180 -17.99 -2.98 30.67
N LYS A 181 -16.99 -2.23 31.16
CA LYS A 181 -17.25 -1.00 31.93
C LYS A 181 -18.07 -0.05 31.07
N ALA A 182 -19.12 0.54 31.63
CA ALA A 182 -20.01 1.43 30.90
C ALA A 182 -20.51 2.60 31.78
N ILE A 183 -21.04 3.64 31.15
CA ILE A 183 -21.82 4.69 31.81
C ILE A 183 -23.23 4.60 31.26
N LEU A 184 -24.21 4.37 32.13
CA LEU A 184 -25.63 4.36 31.75
C LEU A 184 -26.20 5.77 31.92
N GLN A 185 -26.91 6.25 30.91
CA GLN A 185 -27.69 7.50 30.94
C GLN A 185 -29.18 7.16 30.76
N HIS A 186 -30.02 7.52 31.74
CA HIS A 186 -31.46 7.34 31.64
C HIS A 186 -32.14 8.62 31.13
N MET A 187 -33.09 8.48 30.20
CA MET A 187 -33.62 9.59 29.39
C MET A 187 -34.91 10.21 29.92
N THR A 188 -35.58 9.59 30.89
CA THR A 188 -36.90 10.06 31.38
C THR A 188 -37.00 10.24 32.90
N ILE A 189 -36.08 9.67 33.69
CA ILE A 189 -36.15 9.77 35.17
C ILE A 189 -35.75 11.18 35.57
N GLY A 190 -36.59 11.83 36.38
CA GLY A 190 -36.35 13.19 36.85
C GLY A 190 -36.62 14.27 35.80
N ILE A 191 -37.10 13.90 34.60
CA ILE A 191 -37.44 14.81 33.52
C ILE A 191 -38.96 14.92 33.43
N SER A 192 -39.50 16.07 33.85
CA SER A 192 -40.93 16.34 33.87
C SER A 192 -41.41 17.24 32.72
N GLU A 193 -40.50 17.90 32.02
CA GLU A 193 -40.83 18.85 30.95
C GLU A 193 -40.47 18.28 29.58
N ILE A 194 -41.41 18.33 28.63
CA ILE A 194 -41.15 17.91 27.24
C ILE A 194 -40.39 19.03 26.52
N LYS A 195 -39.08 18.84 26.31
CA LYS A 195 -38.24 19.77 25.55
C LYS A 195 -37.64 19.07 24.33
N GLY A 196 -37.32 19.85 23.30
CA GLY A 196 -36.60 19.34 22.12
C GLY A 196 -35.16 18.92 22.40
N SER A 197 -34.58 19.39 23.51
CA SER A 197 -33.24 19.01 24.01
C SER A 197 -33.16 19.30 25.50
N HIS A 198 -32.39 18.49 26.23
CA HIS A 198 -32.07 18.68 27.65
C HIS A 198 -30.55 18.85 27.83
N ALA A 199 -30.15 19.61 28.84
CA ALA A 199 -28.75 19.66 29.26
C ALA A 199 -28.34 18.33 29.88
N ALA A 200 -27.06 17.96 29.76
CA ALA A 200 -26.55 16.70 30.33
C ALA A 200 -26.87 16.56 31.83
N SER A 201 -26.78 17.65 32.59
CA SER A 201 -27.07 17.70 34.03
C SER A 201 -28.53 17.40 34.42
N GLU A 202 -29.46 17.39 33.47
CA GLU A 202 -30.87 17.03 33.72
C GLU A 202 -31.07 15.50 33.75
N TYR A 203 -30.15 14.73 33.16
CA TYR A 203 -30.23 13.28 33.12
C TYR A 203 -29.58 12.62 34.34
N LYS A 204 -30.03 11.41 34.66
CA LYS A 204 -29.36 10.54 35.63
C LYS A 204 -28.32 9.66 34.97
N PHE A 205 -27.18 9.51 35.65
CA PHE A 205 -26.07 8.68 35.20
C PHE A 205 -25.63 7.71 36.28
N TRP A 206 -25.18 6.52 35.86
CA TRP A 206 -24.56 5.55 36.73
C TRP A 206 -23.29 4.99 36.09
N ASP A 207 -22.24 4.86 36.89
CA ASP A 207 -21.03 4.15 36.51
C ASP A 207 -21.22 2.66 36.76
N LEU A 208 -21.08 1.86 35.70
CA LEU A 208 -21.18 0.40 35.74
C LEU A 208 -19.77 -0.19 35.57
N PRO A 209 -19.23 -0.89 36.58
CA PRO A 209 -17.97 -1.61 36.43
C PRO A 209 -18.12 -2.74 35.42
N ALA A 210 -16.99 -3.21 34.89
CA ALA A 210 -16.99 -4.42 34.07
C ALA A 210 -17.49 -5.62 34.91
N TYR A 211 -18.22 -6.52 34.26
CA TYR A 211 -18.82 -7.68 34.87
C TYR A 211 -18.43 -8.94 34.09
N THR A 212 -18.14 -10.01 34.81
CA THR A 212 -17.92 -11.34 34.28
C THR A 212 -18.76 -12.30 35.10
N SER A 213 -19.65 -13.03 34.43
CA SER A 213 -20.45 -14.07 35.08
C SER A 213 -19.56 -15.23 35.50
N PRO A 214 -20.03 -16.10 36.41
CA PRO A 214 -19.48 -17.46 36.45
C PRO A 214 -19.73 -18.21 35.13
N PRO A 215 -19.08 -19.37 34.90
CA PRO A 215 -19.48 -20.30 33.85
C PRO A 215 -20.97 -20.61 33.99
N LEU A 216 -21.71 -20.33 32.91
CA LEU A 216 -23.18 -20.41 32.92
C LEU A 216 -23.69 -21.80 32.55
N GLY A 217 -22.89 -22.69 31.97
CA GLY A 217 -23.30 -24.06 31.62
C GLY A 217 -24.76 -24.18 31.15
N ASP A 218 -25.48 -25.07 31.83
CA ASP A 218 -26.89 -25.40 31.55
C ASP A 218 -27.92 -24.49 32.25
N PHE A 219 -27.51 -23.31 32.77
CA PHE A 219 -28.47 -22.34 33.29
C PHE A 219 -29.56 -22.06 32.27
N GLY A 220 -30.78 -21.81 32.76
CA GLY A 220 -31.93 -21.49 31.94
C GLY A 220 -31.80 -20.12 31.25
N LYS A 221 -32.92 -19.42 31.14
CA LYS A 221 -32.97 -18.07 30.58
C LYS A 221 -32.54 -17.08 31.65
N LEU A 222 -31.74 -16.08 31.28
CA LEU A 222 -31.22 -15.08 32.22
C LEU A 222 -31.45 -13.66 31.70
N TYR A 223 -31.86 -12.77 32.58
CA TYR A 223 -31.99 -11.35 32.33
C TYR A 223 -30.70 -10.64 32.73
N LEU A 224 -30.16 -9.81 31.83
CA LEU A 224 -29.11 -8.87 32.20
C LEU A 224 -29.76 -7.55 32.63
N TYR A 225 -29.52 -7.17 33.88
CA TYR A 225 -29.95 -5.89 34.43
C TYR A 225 -28.75 -5.00 34.73
N ALA A 226 -28.92 -3.69 34.55
CA ALA A 226 -28.12 -2.69 35.23
C ALA A 226 -28.87 -2.27 36.50
N LYS A 227 -28.35 -2.68 37.66
CA LYS A 227 -28.85 -2.30 38.98
C LYS A 227 -28.17 -1.01 39.40
N CYS A 228 -28.95 0.03 39.59
CA CYS A 228 -28.48 1.42 39.70
C CYS A 228 -29.05 2.07 40.97
N GLY A 229 -28.20 2.54 41.88
CA GLY A 229 -28.68 3.10 43.14
C GLY A 229 -29.52 4.36 42.96
N LYS A 230 -30.63 4.49 43.70
CA LYS A 230 -31.49 5.70 43.61
C LYS A 230 -30.84 6.94 44.21
N SER A 231 -30.02 6.75 45.24
CA SER A 231 -29.34 7.79 46.02
C SER A 231 -27.83 7.88 45.73
N SER A 232 -27.33 7.14 44.74
CA SER A 232 -25.92 7.15 44.34
C SER A 232 -25.78 7.11 42.82
N GLU A 233 -24.59 7.43 42.32
CA GLU A 233 -24.25 7.25 40.90
C GLU A 233 -23.53 5.92 40.63
N ALA A 234 -23.53 5.00 41.60
CA ALA A 234 -22.97 3.67 41.45
C ALA A 234 -24.05 2.72 40.91
N GLY A 235 -23.66 1.88 39.95
CA GLY A 235 -24.46 0.72 39.56
C GLY A 235 -23.59 -0.51 39.31
N GLU A 236 -24.23 -1.62 39.00
CA GLU A 236 -23.61 -2.88 38.67
C GLU A 236 -24.43 -3.63 37.63
N PHE A 237 -23.77 -4.41 36.77
CA PHE A 237 -24.46 -5.41 35.96
C PHE A 237 -24.72 -6.66 36.80
N ILE A 238 -25.91 -7.22 36.68
CA ILE A 238 -26.30 -8.48 37.31
C ILE A 238 -27.02 -9.37 36.31
N LEU A 239 -26.83 -10.69 36.45
CA LEU A 239 -27.67 -11.69 35.80
C LEU A 239 -28.69 -12.20 36.82
N SER A 240 -29.94 -12.34 36.38
CA SER A 240 -31.03 -12.88 37.19
C SER A 240 -31.85 -13.90 36.42
N GLU A 241 -32.30 -14.96 37.09
CA GLU A 241 -33.27 -15.93 36.54
C GLU A 241 -34.70 -15.36 36.53
N GLU A 242 -35.00 -14.46 37.47
CA GLU A 242 -36.31 -13.82 37.62
C GLU A 242 -36.26 -12.34 37.22
N PRO A 243 -37.32 -11.80 36.61
CA PRO A 243 -37.36 -10.39 36.25
C PRO A 243 -37.50 -9.50 37.49
N HIS A 244 -36.86 -8.32 37.43
CA HIS A 244 -37.00 -7.25 38.40
C HIS A 244 -37.94 -6.16 37.88
N ASP A 245 -38.72 -5.58 38.80
CA ASP A 245 -39.46 -4.35 38.50
C ASP A 245 -38.46 -3.18 38.41
N MET A 246 -38.70 -2.20 37.54
CA MET A 246 -37.75 -1.11 37.31
C MET A 246 -37.42 -0.33 38.58
N ASP A 247 -38.41 -0.13 39.45
CA ASP A 247 -38.26 0.52 40.74
C ASP A 247 -38.44 -0.55 41.83
N GLU A 248 -37.34 -1.00 42.44
CA GLU A 248 -37.37 -2.06 43.45
C GLU A 248 -36.44 -1.72 44.62
N GLY A 249 -37.03 -1.51 45.80
CA GLY A 249 -36.27 -1.19 47.02
C GLY A 249 -35.45 0.10 46.89
N SER A 250 -34.14 0.00 47.11
CA SER A 250 -33.18 1.12 47.06
C SER A 250 -32.63 1.43 45.66
N ASP A 251 -32.97 0.61 44.66
CA ASP A 251 -32.29 0.57 43.37
C ASP A 251 -33.29 0.65 42.21
N TYR A 252 -32.79 1.11 41.07
CA TYR A 252 -33.46 0.94 39.78
C TYR A 252 -32.86 -0.27 39.05
N TYR A 253 -33.71 -1.08 38.44
CA TYR A 253 -33.29 -2.22 37.62
C TYR A 253 -33.65 -1.96 36.16
N PHE A 254 -32.65 -1.65 35.35
CA PHE A 254 -32.83 -1.42 33.91
C PHE A 254 -32.55 -2.70 33.14
N LEU A 255 -33.55 -3.23 32.45
CA LEU A 255 -33.37 -4.42 31.63
C LEU A 255 -32.50 -4.09 30.41
N VAL A 256 -31.27 -4.60 30.40
CA VAL A 256 -30.27 -4.35 29.35
C VAL A 256 -30.42 -5.37 28.23
N GLY A 257 -30.63 -6.64 28.56
CA GLY A 257 -30.66 -7.69 27.56
C GLY A 257 -31.18 -9.02 28.08
N LEU A 258 -31.37 -9.93 27.13
CA LEU A 258 -31.92 -11.25 27.35
C LEU A 258 -30.88 -12.28 26.90
N LEU A 259 -30.51 -13.16 27.82
CA LEU A 259 -29.69 -14.33 27.57
C LEU A 259 -30.63 -15.54 27.46
N GLY A 260 -30.71 -16.13 26.26
CA GLY A 260 -31.49 -17.35 26.03
C GLY A 260 -30.89 -18.56 26.75
N SER A 261 -31.60 -19.68 26.78
CA SER A 261 -31.04 -20.96 27.26
C SER A 261 -29.96 -21.51 26.31
N GLN A 262 -29.02 -22.30 26.81
CA GLN A 262 -27.99 -22.92 25.96
C GLN A 262 -28.62 -23.99 25.05
N ALA A 263 -28.25 -23.97 23.77
CA ALA A 263 -28.68 -24.97 22.78
C ALA A 263 -27.51 -25.31 21.83
N ASP A 264 -27.20 -26.60 21.71
CA ASP A 264 -26.05 -27.10 20.92
C ASP A 264 -24.72 -26.46 21.32
N GLY A 265 -24.52 -26.19 22.61
CA GLY A 265 -23.32 -25.54 23.14
C GLY A 265 -23.27 -24.01 22.97
N VAL A 266 -24.26 -23.41 22.30
CA VAL A 266 -24.30 -21.97 22.01
C VAL A 266 -25.39 -21.28 22.80
N ARG A 267 -25.15 -20.05 23.23
CA ARG A 267 -26.15 -19.18 23.88
C ARG A 267 -26.30 -17.86 23.11
N SER A 268 -27.54 -17.42 22.92
CA SER A 268 -27.82 -16.11 22.29
C SER A 268 -28.02 -15.03 23.35
N PHE A 269 -27.39 -13.88 23.12
CA PHE A 269 -27.63 -12.63 23.83
C PHE A 269 -28.24 -11.58 22.88
N VAL A 270 -29.23 -10.84 23.38
CA VAL A 270 -29.78 -9.68 22.67
C VAL A 270 -30.03 -8.53 23.63
N THR A 271 -29.62 -7.32 23.23
CA THR A 271 -29.95 -6.09 23.96
C THR A 271 -31.42 -5.71 23.74
N CYS A 272 -32.10 -5.22 24.78
CA CYS A 272 -33.51 -4.87 24.73
C CYS A 272 -33.80 -3.54 25.44
N TYR A 273 -33.08 -2.49 25.06
CA TYR A 273 -33.32 -1.11 25.51
C TYR A 273 -33.54 -0.16 24.33
N GLY A 274 -34.09 1.02 24.62
CA GLY A 274 -34.56 1.99 23.65
C GLY A 274 -35.97 1.67 23.14
N PHE A 275 -36.28 2.15 21.94
CA PHE A 275 -37.53 1.86 21.25
C PHE A 275 -37.33 1.78 19.74
N THR A 276 -38.27 1.13 19.07
CA THR A 276 -38.42 1.17 17.62
C THR A 276 -39.79 1.76 17.30
N GLU A 277 -39.82 2.73 16.40
CA GLU A 277 -41.05 3.33 15.90
C GLU A 277 -41.19 3.05 14.41
N ILE A 278 -42.34 2.53 13.98
CA ILE A 278 -42.69 2.34 12.58
C ILE A 278 -43.89 3.23 12.26
N LEU A 279 -43.69 4.18 11.33
CA LEU A 279 -44.70 5.09 10.79
C LEU A 279 -44.78 4.93 9.25
N PRO A 280 -45.81 5.48 8.59
CA PRO A 280 -45.89 5.46 7.13
C PRO A 280 -44.63 6.07 6.50
N GLY A 281 -43.87 5.25 5.77
CA GLY A 281 -42.66 5.66 5.05
C GLY A 281 -41.37 5.76 5.89
N ARG A 282 -41.37 5.43 7.19
CA ARG A 282 -40.15 5.48 8.02
C ARG A 282 -40.12 4.46 9.16
N ILE A 283 -38.90 4.04 9.51
CA ILE A 283 -38.59 3.26 10.70
C ILE A 283 -37.51 4.02 11.48
N THR A 284 -37.80 4.37 12.73
CA THR A 284 -36.81 4.84 13.70
C THR A 284 -36.38 3.64 14.52
N VAL A 285 -35.12 3.26 14.44
CA VAL A 285 -34.58 2.10 15.16
C VAL A 285 -33.10 2.35 15.45
N ASP A 286 -32.59 1.74 16.51
CA ASP A 286 -31.16 1.76 16.78
C ASP A 286 -30.39 0.78 15.88
N ARG A 287 -30.87 -0.46 15.76
CA ARG A 287 -30.11 -1.55 15.12
C ARG A 287 -30.98 -2.41 14.20
N ILE A 288 -30.47 -2.71 13.01
CA ILE A 288 -31.01 -3.74 12.10
C ILE A 288 -29.91 -4.78 11.93
N VAL A 289 -30.16 -6.03 12.33
CA VAL A 289 -29.13 -7.07 12.42
C VAL A 289 -29.58 -8.33 11.68
N SER A 290 -28.66 -8.93 10.91
CA SER A 290 -28.86 -10.22 10.26
C SER A 290 -28.89 -11.38 11.28
N THR A 291 -29.46 -12.52 10.90
CA THR A 291 -29.64 -13.67 11.80
C THR A 291 -28.35 -14.31 12.27
N ASP A 292 -27.25 -14.17 11.52
CA ASP A 292 -25.92 -14.62 11.94
C ASP A 292 -25.13 -13.55 12.69
N GLY A 293 -25.72 -12.37 12.89
CA GLY A 293 -25.08 -11.24 13.57
C GLY A 293 -24.04 -10.50 12.74
N LYS A 294 -23.66 -10.99 11.56
CA LYS A 294 -22.46 -10.52 10.85
C LYS A 294 -22.68 -9.25 10.06
N CYS A 295 -23.88 -9.07 9.50
CA CYS A 295 -24.27 -7.87 8.78
C CYS A 295 -25.27 -7.05 9.60
N TYR A 296 -25.02 -5.75 9.76
CA TYR A 296 -25.88 -4.88 10.54
C TYR A 296 -25.83 -3.41 10.11
N PHE A 297 -26.86 -2.69 10.53
CA PHE A 297 -26.98 -1.24 10.54
C PHE A 297 -27.05 -0.83 12.02
N ASN A 298 -26.08 -0.06 12.52
CA ASN A 298 -26.10 0.52 13.85
C ASN A 298 -26.32 2.03 13.74
N LEU A 299 -27.59 2.41 13.63
CA LEU A 299 -28.03 3.79 13.44
C LEU A 299 -27.87 4.63 14.73
N GLY A 300 -27.72 3.98 15.89
CA GLY A 300 -27.46 4.65 17.16
C GLY A 300 -26.09 5.34 17.22
N ILE A 301 -25.09 4.80 16.53
CA ILE A 301 -23.73 5.36 16.43
C ILE A 301 -23.31 5.71 15.00
N GLY A 302 -24.14 5.40 13.99
CA GLY A 302 -23.91 5.78 12.59
C GLY A 302 -23.01 4.81 11.82
N GLU A 303 -23.05 3.51 12.14
CA GLU A 303 -22.16 2.49 11.58
C GLU A 303 -22.92 1.46 10.73
N PHE A 304 -22.27 0.93 9.68
CA PHE A 304 -22.71 -0.24 8.93
C PHE A 304 -21.60 -1.30 8.99
N GLY A 305 -21.94 -2.53 9.37
CA GLY A 305 -20.97 -3.61 9.52
C GLY A 305 -21.32 -4.84 8.70
N GLY A 306 -20.29 -5.63 8.35
CA GLY A 306 -20.42 -6.89 7.62
C GLY A 306 -20.33 -6.79 6.10
N LYS A 307 -20.62 -7.91 5.43
CA LYS A 307 -20.57 -8.02 3.97
C LYS A 307 -21.82 -7.43 3.32
N MET A 308 -21.67 -6.27 2.70
CA MET A 308 -22.70 -5.63 1.87
C MET A 308 -22.30 -5.71 0.39
N VAL A 309 -23.24 -6.09 -0.49
CA VAL A 309 -22.97 -6.28 -1.93
C VAL A 309 -23.73 -5.24 -2.75
N PHE A 310 -22.99 -4.34 -3.39
CA PHE A 310 -23.53 -3.51 -4.47
C PHE A 310 -23.63 -4.35 -5.75
N LYS A 311 -24.86 -4.62 -6.20
CA LYS A 311 -25.11 -5.42 -7.41
C LYS A 311 -24.55 -4.72 -8.66
N SER A 312 -24.19 -5.53 -9.66
CA SER A 312 -23.80 -5.03 -10.99
C SER A 312 -24.91 -4.15 -11.60
N GLY A 313 -24.52 -3.13 -12.37
CA GLY A 313 -25.44 -2.16 -12.97
C GLY A 313 -25.91 -1.04 -12.02
N THR A 314 -25.39 -0.98 -10.79
CA THR A 314 -25.69 0.10 -9.84
C THR A 314 -24.56 1.13 -9.80
N SER A 315 -24.88 2.37 -9.43
CA SER A 315 -23.90 3.43 -9.15
C SER A 315 -23.44 3.46 -7.69
N GLY A 316 -23.86 2.49 -6.86
CA GLY A 316 -23.65 2.51 -5.40
C GLY A 316 -22.20 2.76 -5.00
N TYR A 317 -21.26 2.01 -5.58
CA TYR A 317 -19.83 2.19 -5.33
C TYR A 317 -19.28 3.54 -5.81
N ASN A 318 -19.89 4.14 -6.84
CA ASN A 318 -19.47 5.45 -7.37
C ASN A 318 -19.95 6.63 -6.52
N ASN A 319 -20.97 6.42 -5.68
CA ASN A 319 -21.56 7.47 -4.84
C ASN A 319 -20.89 7.57 -3.45
N ILE A 320 -19.93 6.68 -3.14
CA ILE A 320 -19.15 6.72 -1.91
C ILE A 320 -18.02 7.74 -2.11
N SER A 321 -18.13 8.91 -1.47
CA SER A 321 -17.21 10.04 -1.70
C SER A 321 -15.80 9.81 -1.17
N ASP A 322 -15.68 9.00 -0.12
CA ASP A 322 -14.44 8.62 0.57
C ASP A 322 -13.86 7.29 0.05
N ARG A 323 -14.42 6.73 -1.03
CA ARG A 323 -13.88 5.51 -1.63
C ARG A 323 -12.41 5.69 -2.04
N PRO A 324 -11.56 4.65 -1.92
CA PRO A 324 -10.17 4.75 -2.33
C PRO A 324 -10.02 5.22 -3.78
N ASN A 325 -9.18 6.23 -4.00
CA ASN A 325 -8.83 6.68 -5.33
C ASN A 325 -7.89 5.65 -5.98
N LEU A 326 -8.40 4.85 -6.91
CA LEU A 326 -7.60 3.86 -7.65
C LEU A 326 -6.91 4.45 -8.88
N GLN A 327 -7.13 5.72 -9.22
CA GLN A 327 -6.52 6.37 -10.37
C GLN A 327 -4.97 6.26 -10.37
N PRO A 328 -4.26 6.46 -9.24
CA PRO A 328 -2.80 6.34 -9.22
C PRO A 328 -2.28 4.95 -9.61
N LEU A 329 -3.05 3.88 -9.33
CA LEU A 329 -2.71 2.52 -9.77
C LEU A 329 -2.83 2.37 -11.28
N TYR A 330 -3.90 2.92 -11.87
CA TYR A 330 -4.08 2.93 -13.33
C TYR A 330 -3.02 3.77 -14.04
N ASP A 331 -2.69 4.94 -13.49
CA ASP A 331 -1.67 5.84 -14.04
C ASP A 331 -0.30 5.15 -14.02
N GLY A 332 0.09 4.52 -12.90
CA GLY A 332 1.36 3.79 -12.81
C GLY A 332 1.49 2.63 -13.80
N VAL A 333 0.38 1.92 -14.11
CA VAL A 333 0.39 0.87 -15.13
C VAL A 333 0.56 1.45 -16.54
N ASN A 334 -0.08 2.59 -16.83
CA ASN A 334 0.03 3.26 -18.12
C ASN A 334 1.43 3.89 -18.33
N ASP A 335 2.02 4.45 -17.29
CA ASP A 335 3.39 4.96 -17.29
C ASP A 335 4.39 3.83 -17.56
N ALA A 336 4.23 2.70 -16.86
CA ALA A 336 5.07 1.51 -17.09
C ALA A 336 4.94 0.95 -18.51
N LEU A 337 3.73 0.94 -19.07
CA LEU A 337 3.50 0.56 -20.47
C LEU A 337 4.22 1.52 -21.42
N THR A 338 4.10 2.83 -21.18
CA THR A 338 4.75 3.88 -21.99
C THR A 338 6.27 3.78 -21.93
N ASP A 339 6.84 3.56 -20.74
CA ASP A 339 8.27 3.37 -20.54
C ASP A 339 8.79 2.11 -21.25
N ALA A 340 8.01 1.01 -21.22
CA ALA A 340 8.34 -0.21 -21.94
C ALA A 340 8.34 -0.01 -23.46
N GLU A 341 7.35 0.71 -24.00
CA GLU A 341 7.29 1.08 -25.42
C GLU A 341 8.48 1.97 -25.81
N ASN A 342 8.80 2.97 -25.00
CA ASN A 342 9.94 3.87 -25.21
C ASN A 342 11.27 3.10 -25.20
N ALA A 343 11.46 2.20 -24.24
CA ALA A 343 12.64 1.35 -24.15
C ALA A 343 12.77 0.42 -25.37
N SER A 344 11.66 -0.19 -25.83
CA SER A 344 11.62 -1.01 -27.04
C SER A 344 12.01 -0.21 -28.29
N ASN A 345 11.46 0.99 -28.45
CA ASN A 345 11.79 1.87 -29.57
C ASN A 345 13.26 2.32 -29.54
N ALA A 346 13.79 2.67 -28.37
CA ALA A 346 15.19 3.02 -28.19
C ALA A 346 16.12 1.83 -28.57
N ALA A 347 15.78 0.62 -28.14
CA ALA A 347 16.53 -0.59 -28.48
C ALA A 347 16.52 -0.85 -30.00
N ASN A 348 15.36 -0.72 -30.65
CA ASN A 348 15.24 -0.87 -32.10
C ASN A 348 16.08 0.17 -32.86
N ASN A 349 16.05 1.43 -32.44
CA ASN A 349 16.85 2.50 -33.03
C ASN A 349 18.35 2.27 -32.85
N ALA A 350 18.77 1.80 -31.68
CA ALA A 350 20.16 1.43 -31.42
C ALA A 350 20.62 0.28 -32.33
N GLN A 351 19.78 -0.76 -32.50
CA GLN A 351 20.05 -1.88 -33.41
C GLN A 351 20.19 -1.42 -34.87
N LEU A 352 19.29 -0.55 -35.36
CA LEU A 352 19.36 0.02 -36.70
C LEU A 352 20.66 0.81 -36.91
N THR A 353 21.02 1.64 -35.93
CA THR A 353 22.27 2.43 -35.97
C THR A 353 23.50 1.51 -36.01
N ALA A 354 23.54 0.47 -35.19
CA ALA A 354 24.63 -0.51 -35.20
C ALA A 354 24.70 -1.29 -36.52
N ASN A 355 23.56 -1.68 -37.09
CA ASN A 355 23.48 -2.39 -38.37
C ASN A 355 23.97 -1.56 -39.55
N ASN A 356 23.85 -0.23 -39.49
CA ASN A 356 24.24 0.69 -40.56
C ASN A 356 25.68 1.20 -40.48
N LYS A 357 26.45 0.85 -39.43
CA LYS A 357 27.88 1.19 -39.39
C LYS A 357 28.67 0.36 -40.41
N ALA A 358 29.34 1.05 -41.31
CA ALA A 358 30.29 0.45 -42.26
C ALA A 358 31.44 -0.22 -41.48
N ARG A 359 31.76 -1.46 -41.85
CA ARG A 359 32.97 -2.14 -41.38
C ARG A 359 34.16 -1.75 -42.26
N VAL A 360 35.35 -1.86 -41.70
CA VAL A 360 36.61 -1.69 -42.44
C VAL A 360 37.37 -3.00 -42.41
N PHE A 361 37.67 -3.54 -43.59
CA PHE A 361 38.50 -4.71 -43.78
C PHE A 361 39.92 -4.26 -44.15
N TYR A 362 40.93 -4.79 -43.47
CA TYR A 362 42.33 -4.46 -43.72
C TYR A 362 43.10 -5.73 -44.11
N GLN A 363 43.28 -5.95 -45.41
CA GLN A 363 43.87 -7.17 -45.96
C GLN A 363 44.23 -6.97 -47.44
N THR A 364 45.23 -7.68 -47.95
CA THR A 364 45.73 -7.47 -49.33
C THR A 364 44.82 -8.02 -50.43
N THR A 365 43.89 -8.93 -50.11
CA THR A 365 42.94 -9.51 -51.07
C THR A 365 41.50 -9.10 -50.75
N ALA A 366 40.67 -8.90 -51.77
CA ALA A 366 39.28 -8.50 -51.59
C ALA A 366 38.50 -9.50 -50.69
N PRO A 367 37.78 -9.05 -49.65
CA PRO A 367 36.85 -9.91 -48.93
C PRO A 367 35.83 -10.50 -49.90
N THR A 368 35.52 -11.78 -49.75
CA THR A 368 34.67 -12.56 -50.67
C THR A 368 33.29 -12.87 -50.11
N SER A 369 33.09 -12.74 -48.79
CA SER A 369 31.81 -13.01 -48.15
C SER A 369 31.59 -12.14 -46.93
N GLY A 370 30.32 -11.95 -46.57
CA GLY A 370 29.94 -11.26 -45.35
C GLY A 370 30.04 -9.74 -45.40
N MET A 371 30.22 -9.10 -46.57
CA MET A 371 30.22 -7.64 -46.76
C MET A 371 28.81 -7.06 -46.78
N ARG A 372 28.67 -5.83 -46.28
CA ARG A 372 27.47 -5.00 -46.36
C ARG A 372 27.74 -3.80 -47.25
N THR A 373 26.68 -3.24 -47.85
CA THR A 373 26.79 -1.99 -48.63
C THR A 373 27.48 -0.92 -47.79
N ASN A 374 28.38 -0.16 -48.42
CA ASN A 374 29.23 0.86 -47.81
C ASN A 374 30.34 0.38 -46.86
N ASP A 375 30.50 -0.93 -46.65
CA ASP A 375 31.73 -1.43 -46.02
C ASP A 375 32.96 -0.97 -46.82
N LEU A 376 34.06 -0.72 -46.12
CA LEU A 376 35.33 -0.27 -46.68
C LEU A 376 36.33 -1.41 -46.65
N TRP A 377 37.18 -1.47 -47.67
CA TRP A 377 38.31 -2.40 -47.72
C TRP A 377 39.56 -1.64 -48.14
N VAL A 378 40.65 -1.87 -47.43
CA VAL A 378 41.97 -1.30 -47.72
C VAL A 378 42.91 -2.43 -48.09
N ASP A 379 43.49 -2.35 -49.29
CA ASP A 379 44.38 -3.38 -49.86
C ASP A 379 45.87 -3.12 -49.59
N GLY A 380 46.20 -1.97 -48.97
CA GLY A 380 47.55 -1.49 -48.73
C GLY A 380 47.89 -0.20 -49.49
N GLU A 381 47.14 0.14 -50.53
CA GLU A 381 47.36 1.33 -51.38
C GLU A 381 46.05 2.08 -51.69
N ASN A 382 44.99 1.33 -51.97
CA ASN A 382 43.69 1.83 -52.38
C ASN A 382 42.62 1.60 -51.31
N ILE A 383 41.63 2.49 -51.29
CA ILE A 383 40.43 2.32 -50.48
C ILE A 383 39.28 1.97 -51.43
N TYR A 384 38.63 0.84 -51.16
CA TYR A 384 37.44 0.39 -51.86
C TYR A 384 36.21 0.50 -50.97
N ARG A 385 35.05 0.75 -51.57
CA ARG A 385 33.74 0.68 -50.93
C ARG A 385 32.95 -0.46 -51.54
N TYR A 386 32.26 -1.25 -50.74
CA TYR A 386 31.37 -2.28 -51.26
C TYR A 386 30.05 -1.65 -51.71
N SER A 387 29.68 -1.82 -52.98
CA SER A 387 28.47 -1.22 -53.55
C SER A 387 27.17 -1.95 -53.18
N GLY A 388 27.29 -3.08 -52.46
CA GLY A 388 26.21 -4.06 -52.26
C GLY A 388 26.35 -5.29 -53.17
N SER A 389 27.14 -5.19 -54.25
CA SER A 389 27.38 -6.32 -55.17
C SER A 389 28.84 -6.51 -55.55
N LYS A 390 29.67 -5.46 -55.48
CA LYS A 390 31.11 -5.53 -55.80
C LYS A 390 31.89 -4.45 -55.06
N TRP A 391 33.20 -4.65 -54.92
CA TRP A 391 34.12 -3.62 -54.47
C TRP A 391 34.31 -2.58 -55.58
N VAL A 392 34.07 -1.31 -55.27
CA VAL A 392 34.31 -0.17 -56.17
C VAL A 392 35.39 0.72 -55.58
N LEU A 393 36.30 1.21 -56.41
CA LEU A 393 37.36 2.12 -55.98
C LEU A 393 36.71 3.40 -55.41
N ALA A 394 37.01 3.71 -54.15
CA ALA A 394 36.48 4.88 -53.47
C ALA A 394 37.45 6.05 -53.53
N SER A 395 38.74 5.80 -53.34
CA SER A 395 39.82 6.78 -53.48
C SER A 395 41.17 6.09 -53.73
N LYS A 396 42.07 6.78 -54.44
CA LYS A 396 43.49 6.43 -54.54
C LYS A 396 44.29 7.31 -53.58
N TYR A 397 45.30 6.75 -52.94
CA TYR A 397 46.35 7.52 -52.27
C TYR A 397 47.38 7.92 -53.34
N ASP A 398 47.34 9.14 -53.90
CA ASP A 398 48.18 9.54 -55.06
C ASP A 398 49.37 10.43 -54.66
N ASN A 399 50.59 10.01 -55.03
CA ASN A 399 51.87 10.73 -54.92
C ASN A 399 52.69 10.68 -56.25
N THR A 400 52.21 11.30 -57.35
CA THR A 400 52.92 11.88 -58.56
C THR A 400 53.41 11.04 -59.77
N ILE A 401 53.18 11.55 -61.00
CA ILE A 401 54.06 11.90 -62.18
C ILE A 401 53.17 12.56 -63.29
N THR A 402 53.60 13.66 -63.93
CA THR A 402 52.85 14.35 -65.01
C THR A 402 53.43 14.03 -66.40
N GLU A 403 52.63 13.46 -67.30
CA GLU A 403 52.96 13.23 -68.72
C GLU A 403 52.27 14.29 -69.61
N ILE A 404 52.99 14.93 -70.54
CA ILE A 404 52.43 15.92 -71.48
C ILE A 404 52.55 15.39 -72.92
N ASN A 405 51.44 14.96 -73.51
CA ASN A 405 51.38 14.40 -74.86
C ASN A 405 50.45 15.25 -75.74
N GLY A 406 50.98 15.98 -76.75
CA GLY A 406 50.15 16.74 -77.70
C GLY A 406 50.37 18.27 -77.79
N GLY A 407 51.36 18.84 -77.10
CA GLY A 407 51.99 20.11 -77.52
C GLY A 407 51.30 21.43 -77.14
N LEU A 408 51.66 21.97 -75.97
CA LEU A 408 52.03 23.37 -75.69
C LEU A 408 52.18 23.48 -74.16
N ILE A 409 53.33 23.94 -73.67
CA ILE A 409 53.51 24.28 -72.26
C ILE A 409 53.51 25.81 -72.16
N THR A 410 52.44 26.38 -71.61
CA THR A 410 52.37 27.81 -71.31
C THR A 410 52.76 28.01 -69.84
N THR A 411 54.01 28.42 -69.60
CA THR A 411 54.56 28.64 -68.25
C THR A 411 55.50 29.85 -68.26
N GLY A 412 55.76 30.44 -67.10
CA GLY A 412 56.69 31.56 -66.97
C GLY A 412 58.15 31.18 -67.24
N ALA A 413 58.57 29.96 -66.87
CA ALA A 413 59.88 29.42 -67.16
C ALA A 413 59.83 27.88 -67.26
N ILE A 414 60.70 27.32 -68.12
CA ILE A 414 61.03 25.89 -68.14
C ILE A 414 62.50 25.80 -67.70
N ALA A 415 62.75 25.18 -66.54
CA ALA A 415 64.09 24.95 -66.02
C ALA A 415 64.40 23.46 -66.03
N PHE A 416 65.61 23.08 -66.47
CA PHE A 416 66.12 21.71 -66.38
C PHE A 416 67.05 21.60 -65.17
N GLY A 417 66.88 20.55 -64.36
CA GLY A 417 67.70 20.29 -63.17
C GLY A 417 69.14 19.86 -63.51
N SER A 418 69.93 19.51 -62.50
CA SER A 418 71.39 19.27 -62.57
C SER A 418 71.91 18.47 -63.78
N THR A 419 71.22 17.41 -64.19
CA THR A 419 71.56 16.57 -65.37
C THR A 419 70.52 16.65 -66.48
N GLY A 420 69.52 17.53 -66.33
CA GLY A 420 68.43 17.70 -67.28
C GLY A 420 68.89 18.50 -68.51
N GLY A 421 68.49 18.03 -69.69
CA GLY A 421 68.75 18.72 -70.95
C GLY A 421 67.62 18.50 -71.96
N MET A 422 67.64 19.28 -73.03
CA MET A 422 66.76 19.07 -74.18
C MET A 422 67.47 18.14 -75.17
N ALA A 423 66.96 16.93 -75.36
CA ALA A 423 67.44 15.99 -76.37
C ALA A 423 66.31 15.67 -77.35
N ALA A 424 66.62 15.70 -78.64
CA ALA A 424 65.72 15.28 -79.70
C ALA A 424 66.49 14.45 -80.73
N SER A 425 65.82 13.52 -81.41
CA SER A 425 66.39 12.74 -82.50
C SER A 425 66.51 13.53 -83.82
N GLY A 426 66.03 14.78 -83.86
CA GLY A 426 66.14 15.71 -84.99
C GLY A 426 66.57 17.11 -84.54
N SER A 427 66.53 18.09 -85.46
CA SER A 427 66.95 19.47 -85.17
C SER A 427 66.17 20.08 -84.00
N ILE A 428 66.90 20.54 -82.97
CA ILE A 428 66.33 21.37 -81.92
C ILE A 428 66.19 22.78 -82.49
N ARG A 429 64.96 23.27 -82.54
CA ARG A 429 64.65 24.60 -83.03
C ARG A 429 64.24 25.47 -81.84
N ILE A 430 64.89 26.61 -81.67
CA ILE A 430 64.57 27.61 -80.66
C ILE A 430 64.15 28.87 -81.41
N TRP A 431 62.97 29.39 -81.13
CA TRP A 431 62.38 30.49 -81.89
C TRP A 431 62.21 31.72 -81.00
N SER A 432 62.47 32.90 -81.57
CA SER A 432 61.98 34.18 -81.03
C SER A 432 61.30 34.97 -82.15
N GLY A 433 59.99 35.20 -82.02
CA GLY A 433 59.18 35.96 -82.98
C GLY A 433 58.70 35.16 -84.21
N GLY A 434 57.54 35.57 -84.76
CA GLY A 434 56.84 34.89 -85.87
C GLY A 434 55.68 33.99 -85.43
N THR A 435 54.65 33.84 -86.27
CA THR A 435 53.50 32.96 -86.01
C THR A 435 53.82 31.53 -86.47
N ALA A 436 53.57 30.52 -85.64
CA ALA A 436 53.67 29.12 -86.04
C ALA A 436 52.68 28.81 -87.19
N GLY A 437 53.03 27.87 -88.07
CA GLY A 437 52.12 27.41 -89.11
C GLY A 437 50.90 26.67 -88.52
N ALA A 438 49.87 26.45 -89.33
CA ALA A 438 48.69 25.69 -88.91
C ALA A 438 49.10 24.32 -88.32
N LYS A 439 48.48 23.93 -87.18
CA LYS A 439 48.78 22.71 -86.40
C LYS A 439 50.16 22.68 -85.73
N GLY A 440 50.70 23.83 -85.32
CA GLY A 440 51.96 23.89 -84.57
C GLY A 440 53.16 23.46 -85.40
N GLN A 441 53.02 23.44 -86.73
CA GLN A 441 54.12 23.16 -87.63
C GLN A 441 55.18 24.26 -87.49
N PRO A 442 56.46 23.89 -87.46
CA PRO A 442 57.53 24.86 -87.30
C PRO A 442 57.53 25.83 -88.49
N PRO A 443 57.83 27.13 -88.29
CA PRO A 443 57.94 28.10 -89.37
C PRO A 443 58.86 27.61 -90.49
N THR A 444 58.51 27.91 -91.75
CA THR A 444 59.32 27.55 -92.92
C THR A 444 60.70 28.20 -92.92
N ASP A 445 60.83 29.33 -92.22
CA ASP A 445 62.01 30.20 -92.24
C ASP A 445 62.45 30.60 -90.81
N PRO A 446 63.09 29.71 -90.03
CA PRO A 446 63.53 30.03 -88.68
C PRO A 446 64.67 31.06 -88.68
N THR A 447 64.64 32.00 -87.73
CA THR A 447 65.68 33.03 -87.55
C THR A 447 66.97 32.47 -86.94
N PHE A 448 66.87 31.39 -86.16
CA PHE A 448 67.99 30.63 -85.61
C PHE A 448 67.65 29.13 -85.64
N ARG A 449 68.55 28.29 -86.15
CA ARG A 449 68.40 26.83 -86.15
C ARG A 449 69.72 26.13 -85.88
N VAL A 450 69.67 25.07 -85.07
CA VAL A 450 70.76 24.11 -84.92
C VAL A 450 70.36 22.83 -85.63
N GLU A 451 71.13 22.45 -86.65
CA GLU A 451 70.88 21.27 -87.46
C GLU A 451 71.42 20.01 -86.77
N SER A 452 70.88 18.84 -87.13
CA SER A 452 71.28 17.56 -86.55
C SER A 452 72.73 17.17 -86.84
N ASN A 453 73.37 17.81 -87.82
CA ASN A 453 74.79 17.67 -88.16
C ASN A 453 75.70 18.62 -87.34
N GLY A 454 75.15 19.42 -86.42
CA GLY A 454 75.91 20.37 -85.60
C GLY A 454 76.07 21.76 -86.21
N ASN A 455 75.61 22.00 -87.44
CA ASN A 455 75.65 23.33 -88.04
C ASN A 455 74.69 24.27 -87.33
N VAL A 456 75.13 25.50 -87.12
CA VAL A 456 74.32 26.58 -86.56
C VAL A 456 74.07 27.60 -87.65
N GLU A 457 72.80 27.80 -88.01
CA GLU A 457 72.38 28.84 -88.92
C GLU A 457 71.61 29.91 -88.16
N SER A 458 72.04 31.16 -88.37
CA SER A 458 71.27 32.35 -88.03
C SER A 458 70.99 33.13 -89.29
N ARG A 459 69.72 33.44 -89.54
CA ARG A 459 69.29 34.36 -90.60
C ARG A 459 69.26 35.81 -90.12
N GLY A 460 69.48 36.04 -88.82
CA GLY A 460 69.76 37.34 -88.22
C GLY A 460 71.24 37.50 -87.89
N SER A 461 71.54 38.49 -87.05
CA SER A 461 72.90 38.69 -86.52
C SER A 461 73.04 37.98 -85.17
N ILE A 462 74.09 37.16 -85.01
CA ILE A 462 74.55 36.70 -83.70
C ILE A 462 75.61 37.69 -83.25
N TYR A 463 75.41 38.38 -82.13
CA TYR A 463 76.36 39.36 -81.63
C TYR A 463 76.56 39.25 -80.13
N ILE A 464 77.78 39.54 -79.69
CA ILE A 464 78.12 39.84 -78.31
C ILE A 464 77.72 41.29 -78.07
N ALA A 465 76.90 41.54 -77.05
CA ALA A 465 76.59 42.89 -76.59
C ALA A 465 77.19 43.14 -75.21
N ASN A 466 77.54 44.40 -74.92
CA ASN A 466 77.81 44.78 -73.53
C ASN A 466 76.51 44.83 -72.71
N SER A 467 76.62 45.04 -71.40
CA SER A 467 75.49 45.19 -70.48
C SER A 467 74.54 46.33 -70.84
N ASN A 468 74.96 47.25 -71.71
CA ASN A 468 74.15 48.38 -72.19
C ASN A 468 73.43 48.07 -73.51
N GLY A 469 73.59 46.87 -74.06
CA GLY A 469 72.93 46.43 -75.29
C GLY A 469 73.65 46.82 -76.59
N GLU A 470 74.85 47.40 -76.51
CA GLU A 470 75.63 47.78 -77.70
C GLU A 470 76.32 46.56 -78.30
N LYS A 471 76.20 46.38 -79.62
CA LYS A 471 76.77 45.23 -80.34
C LYS A 471 78.29 45.42 -80.50
N LEU A 472 79.09 44.60 -79.83
CA LEU A 472 80.55 44.72 -79.79
C LEU A 472 81.24 43.93 -80.90
N ALA A 473 80.78 42.71 -81.15
CA ALA A 473 81.32 41.80 -82.17
C ALA A 473 80.25 40.75 -82.52
N GLY A 474 80.30 40.17 -83.72
CA GLY A 474 79.31 39.19 -84.11
C GLY A 474 79.52 38.60 -85.49
N LEU A 475 78.63 37.69 -85.87
CA LEU A 475 78.50 37.16 -87.22
C LEU A 475 77.09 37.51 -87.70
N SER A 476 76.98 38.23 -88.82
CA SER A 476 75.72 38.54 -89.46
C SER A 476 75.65 37.96 -90.87
N GLY A 477 74.57 37.23 -91.16
CA GLY A 477 74.22 36.77 -92.51
C GLY A 477 73.16 37.64 -93.20
N GLY A 478 72.82 38.81 -92.64
CA GLY A 478 71.75 39.66 -93.14
C GLY A 478 72.04 40.27 -94.51
N GLY A 479 71.43 39.73 -95.56
CA GLY A 479 71.53 40.19 -96.95
C GLY A 479 71.18 39.08 -97.95
N THR A 480 70.89 39.40 -99.21
CA THR A 480 70.51 38.41 -100.24
C THR A 480 71.69 37.93 -101.11
N ALA A 481 72.91 38.36 -100.83
CA ALA A 481 74.11 38.03 -101.61
C ALA A 481 75.09 37.15 -100.82
N GLY A 482 75.69 36.14 -101.47
CA GLY A 482 76.58 35.14 -100.83
C GLY A 482 77.90 35.68 -100.25
N ASN A 483 78.17 36.98 -100.41
CA ASN A 483 79.31 37.71 -99.88
C ASN A 483 78.94 38.65 -98.71
N SER A 484 77.74 38.52 -98.12
CA SER A 484 77.25 39.35 -97.01
C SER A 484 77.67 38.88 -95.61
N VAL A 485 78.78 38.15 -95.46
CA VAL A 485 79.34 37.82 -94.13
C VAL A 485 80.00 39.08 -93.54
N ARG A 486 79.53 39.55 -92.38
CA ARG A 486 80.13 40.67 -91.62
C ARG A 486 80.27 40.36 -90.14
#